data_AF-A0AAD4BI80-F1
#
_entry.id   AF-A0AAD4BI80-F1
#
_cell.length_a   1.000
_cell.length_b   1.000
_cell.length_c   1.000
_cell.angle_alpha   90.00
_cell.angle_beta   90.00
_cell.angle_gamma   90.00
#
_symmetry.space_group_name_H-M   'P 1'
#
loop_
_entity.id
_entity.type
_entity.pdbx_description
1 polymer ?
#
loop_
_entity_poly.entity_id
_entity_poly.type
_entity_poly.pdbx_seq_one_letter_code
_entity_poly.pdbx_strand_id
1 'polypeptide(L)'
;SSPLAWSGDSKRLFVVTSDGVVTCLDATTSSPAKLAEWSLPIKNFGVCSLATNGKKYITCSTPNTLSFWHSASYTQIGSTLEFQDHVRSVALSSNDSHLACSKSGGITVYALRDILPREILLDPTSHLPLMKVSEAALKPWIDNNLDSADAILSREIDTEPSHHGNANRALLRTQLKQWGWAIDDAKKSLAIQASPLAHIAHAVALLGQGEKSRALQTLDLAFLDCDANETTFLLLIKSVLLFIFGEREDAITRIKNLIAVGNDSDKYNYHHVRIFLIRFLLARVTVEFPVLSRSSGVCTESNEMIGAQINPWISHSLFPFRVKAFI
;
A
#
# COMPACT_ATOMS: atom_id res chain seq x y z
N SER A 1 -7.28 -34.55 16.00
CA SER A 1 -6.27 -33.57 16.44
C SER A 1 -6.90 -32.20 16.35
N SER A 2 -6.65 -31.32 17.32
CA SER A 2 -7.10 -29.93 17.25
C SER A 2 -6.11 -29.13 16.40
N PRO A 3 -6.53 -28.49 15.29
CA PRO A 3 -5.63 -27.68 14.50
C PRO A 3 -5.21 -26.43 15.30
N LEU A 4 -3.95 -26.03 15.09
CA LEU A 4 -3.28 -24.95 15.79
C LEU A 4 -2.64 -24.02 14.76
N ALA A 5 -2.64 -22.71 15.01
CA ALA A 5 -1.92 -21.75 14.19
C ALA A 5 -1.36 -20.61 15.03
N TRP A 6 -0.12 -20.21 14.74
CA TRP A 6 0.56 -19.08 15.38
C TRP A 6 0.24 -17.77 14.67
N SER A 7 0.08 -16.68 15.42
CA SER A 7 0.13 -15.33 14.84
C SER A 7 1.53 -15.01 14.30
N GLY A 8 1.62 -14.05 13.38
CA GLY A 8 2.89 -13.70 12.72
C GLY A 8 3.91 -13.03 13.65
N ASP A 9 3.45 -12.48 14.78
CA ASP A 9 4.28 -11.92 15.84
C ASP A 9 4.69 -12.96 16.91
N SER A 10 4.26 -14.22 16.76
CA SER A 10 4.48 -15.32 17.71
C SER A 10 3.95 -15.07 19.12
N LYS A 11 3.07 -14.08 19.31
CA LYS A 11 2.50 -13.74 20.62
C LYS A 11 1.16 -14.41 20.90
N ARG A 12 0.46 -14.89 19.87
CA ARG A 12 -0.87 -15.47 19.98
C ARG A 12 -0.91 -16.85 19.34
N LEU A 13 -1.63 -17.76 20.00
CA LEU A 13 -1.92 -19.09 19.50
C LEU A 13 -3.41 -19.23 19.28
N PHE A 14 -3.80 -19.67 18.09
CA PHE A 14 -5.17 -20.00 17.76
C PHE A 14 -5.36 -21.51 17.83
N VAL A 15 -6.36 -21.95 18.59
CA VAL A 15 -6.69 -23.35 18.81
C VAL A 15 -8.13 -23.57 18.39
N VAL A 16 -8.40 -24.59 17.58
CA VAL A 16 -9.78 -24.97 17.26
C VAL A 16 -10.13 -26.30 17.88
N THR A 17 -11.26 -26.33 18.56
CA THR A 17 -11.83 -27.55 19.16
C THR A 17 -12.69 -28.32 18.15
N SER A 18 -13.03 -29.57 18.46
CA SER A 18 -13.80 -30.45 17.57
C SER A 18 -15.24 -29.99 17.35
N ASP A 19 -15.79 -29.24 18.32
CA ASP A 19 -17.07 -28.52 18.25
C ASP A 19 -16.94 -27.16 17.54
N GLY A 20 -15.78 -26.89 16.93
CA GLY A 20 -15.42 -25.72 16.12
C GLY A 20 -15.57 -24.39 16.83
N VAL A 21 -15.24 -24.39 18.11
CA VAL A 21 -14.92 -23.19 18.85
C VAL A 21 -13.45 -22.87 18.62
N VAL A 22 -13.16 -21.65 18.16
CA VAL A 22 -11.79 -21.15 18.04
C VAL A 22 -11.48 -20.33 19.27
N THR A 23 -10.39 -20.68 19.95
CA THR A 23 -9.86 -19.95 21.10
C THR A 23 -8.56 -19.26 20.71
N CYS A 24 -8.45 -17.97 21.01
CA CYS A 24 -7.21 -17.22 20.94
C CYS A 24 -6.56 -17.17 22.32
N LEU A 25 -5.31 -17.61 22.41
CA LEU A 25 -4.50 -17.62 23.62
C LEU A 25 -3.35 -16.61 23.49
N ASP A 26 -3.07 -15.88 24.56
CA ASP A 26 -1.82 -15.15 24.73
C ASP A 26 -0.72 -16.15 25.09
N ALA A 27 0.35 -16.18 24.30
CA ALA A 27 1.48 -17.09 24.48
C ALA A 27 2.74 -16.35 24.98
N THR A 28 2.63 -15.07 25.36
CA THR A 28 3.77 -14.29 25.88
C THR A 28 4.17 -14.69 27.30
N THR A 29 3.26 -15.31 28.05
CA THR A 29 3.46 -15.77 29.42
C THR A 29 3.54 -17.29 29.50
N SER A 30 4.25 -17.80 30.52
CA SER A 30 4.34 -19.24 30.80
C SER A 30 3.00 -19.89 31.15
N SER A 31 1.98 -19.09 31.45
CA SER A 31 0.58 -19.49 31.58
C SER A 31 -0.24 -18.81 30.48
N PRO A 32 -0.63 -19.53 29.42
CA PRO A 32 -1.34 -18.92 28.31
C PRO A 32 -2.75 -18.50 28.72
N ALA A 33 -3.04 -17.21 28.62
CA ALA A 33 -4.33 -16.63 28.99
C ALA A 33 -5.28 -16.63 27.80
N LYS A 34 -6.56 -16.93 28.03
CA LYS A 34 -7.60 -16.84 27.00
C LYS A 34 -7.91 -15.37 26.69
N LEU A 35 -7.70 -14.96 25.44
CA LEU A 35 -7.96 -13.61 24.96
C LEU A 35 -9.35 -13.47 24.34
N ALA A 36 -9.75 -14.45 23.53
CA ALA A 36 -11.01 -14.42 22.80
C ALA A 36 -11.49 -15.81 22.44
N GLU A 37 -12.79 -15.92 22.16
CA GLU A 37 -13.44 -17.14 21.70
C GLU A 37 -14.57 -16.82 20.73
N TRP A 38 -14.67 -17.61 19.66
CA TRP A 38 -15.77 -17.51 18.71
C TRP A 38 -16.10 -18.87 18.11
N SER A 39 -17.34 -19.04 17.64
CA SER A 39 -17.83 -20.27 17.06
C SER A 39 -17.83 -20.21 15.54
N LEU A 40 -17.36 -21.27 14.89
CA LEU A 40 -17.46 -21.42 13.45
C LEU A 40 -18.89 -21.83 13.05
N PRO A 41 -19.38 -21.40 11.88
CA PRO A 41 -20.66 -21.86 11.33
C PRO A 41 -20.48 -23.30 10.82
N ILE A 42 -20.59 -24.27 11.73
CA ILE A 42 -20.42 -25.68 11.42
C ILE A 42 -21.76 -26.26 10.98
N LYS A 43 -21.82 -26.80 9.77
CA LYS A 43 -22.93 -27.65 9.31
C LYS A 43 -22.69 -29.13 9.58
N ASN A 44 -21.42 -29.58 9.58
CA ASN A 44 -20.99 -30.97 9.77
C ASN A 44 -19.82 -31.05 10.76
N PHE A 45 -19.88 -31.99 11.70
CA PHE A 45 -18.89 -32.13 12.77
C PHE A 45 -17.46 -32.38 12.24
N GLY A 46 -16.48 -31.67 12.84
CA GLY A 46 -15.04 -31.91 12.66
C GLY A 46 -14.27 -30.80 11.91
N VAL A 47 -13.57 -29.92 12.63
CA VAL A 47 -12.66 -28.94 12.00
C VAL A 47 -11.40 -29.65 11.50
N CYS A 48 -11.00 -29.36 10.26
CA CYS A 48 -9.93 -30.08 9.58
C CYS A 48 -8.59 -29.33 9.61
N SER A 49 -8.60 -27.99 9.51
CA SER A 49 -7.36 -27.23 9.44
C SER A 49 -7.55 -25.74 9.70
N LEU A 50 -6.47 -25.11 10.17
CA LEU A 50 -6.39 -23.68 10.48
C LEU A 50 -5.12 -23.10 9.82
N ALA A 51 -5.27 -21.99 9.13
CA ALA A 51 -4.15 -21.20 8.63
C ALA A 51 -4.35 -19.72 8.94
N THR A 52 -3.27 -18.96 9.04
CA THR A 52 -3.33 -17.52 9.29
C THR A 52 -2.27 -16.83 8.45
N ASN A 53 -2.57 -15.64 7.95
CA ASN A 53 -1.57 -14.81 7.29
C ASN A 53 -0.70 -14.03 8.30
N GLY A 54 -0.93 -14.26 9.60
CA GLY A 54 -0.17 -13.63 10.67
C GLY A 54 -0.41 -12.14 10.85
N LYS A 55 -1.30 -11.53 10.05
CA LYS A 55 -1.55 -10.09 10.06
C LYS A 55 -3.04 -9.78 10.19
N LYS A 56 -3.86 -10.22 9.22
CA LYS A 56 -5.21 -9.70 9.00
C LYS A 56 -6.33 -10.70 9.16
N TYR A 57 -6.11 -11.96 8.77
CA TYR A 57 -7.17 -12.94 8.76
C TYR A 57 -6.70 -14.35 9.06
N ILE A 58 -7.66 -15.14 9.50
CA ILE A 58 -7.54 -16.55 9.86
C ILE A 58 -8.49 -17.31 8.94
N THR A 59 -7.99 -18.37 8.32
CA THR A 59 -8.74 -19.26 7.46
C THR A 59 -9.02 -20.55 8.22
N CYS A 60 -10.30 -20.88 8.36
CA CYS A 60 -10.79 -22.06 9.07
C CYS A 60 -11.46 -23.02 8.09
N SER A 61 -11.00 -24.26 8.06
CA SER A 61 -11.59 -25.33 7.25
C SER A 61 -12.40 -26.29 8.15
N THR A 62 -13.65 -26.48 7.77
CA THR A 62 -14.50 -27.62 8.20
C THR A 62 -14.57 -28.62 7.04
N PRO A 63 -15.23 -29.80 7.17
CA PRO A 63 -15.14 -30.85 6.16
C PRO A 63 -15.59 -30.34 4.79
N ASN A 64 -16.69 -29.58 4.74
CA ASN A 64 -17.26 -29.13 3.47
C ASN A 64 -17.21 -27.61 3.29
N THR A 65 -16.59 -26.88 4.20
CA THR A 65 -16.64 -25.41 4.14
C THR A 65 -15.33 -24.76 4.54
N LEU A 66 -15.09 -23.58 3.98
CA LEU A 66 -13.97 -22.73 4.31
C LEU A 66 -14.45 -21.32 4.60
N SER A 67 -14.06 -20.81 5.76
CA SER A 67 -14.44 -19.48 6.25
C SER A 67 -13.22 -18.65 6.58
N PHE A 68 -13.36 -17.35 6.43
CA PHE A 68 -12.33 -16.36 6.73
C PHE A 68 -12.77 -15.49 7.89
N TRP A 69 -11.84 -15.14 8.78
CA TRP A 69 -12.12 -14.41 10.01
C TRP A 69 -11.09 -13.32 10.23
N HIS A 70 -11.52 -12.13 10.65
CA HIS A 70 -10.62 -11.04 10.94
C HIS A 70 -9.81 -11.35 12.21
N SER A 71 -8.48 -11.25 12.14
CA SER A 71 -7.57 -11.64 13.23
C SER A 71 -7.71 -10.78 14.49
N ALA A 72 -8.09 -9.50 14.32
CA ALA A 72 -8.23 -8.54 15.42
C ALA A 72 -9.63 -8.50 16.05
N SER A 73 -10.70 -8.54 15.24
CA SER A 73 -12.08 -8.43 15.73
C SER A 73 -12.79 -9.77 15.86
N TYR A 74 -12.19 -10.86 15.36
CA TYR A 74 -12.76 -12.21 15.38
C TYR A 74 -14.14 -12.29 14.70
N THR A 75 -14.37 -11.43 13.72
CA THR A 75 -15.60 -11.38 12.92
C THR A 75 -15.41 -12.10 11.60
N GLN A 76 -16.48 -12.75 11.11
CA GLN A 76 -16.43 -13.46 9.84
C GLN A 76 -16.30 -12.48 8.67
N ILE A 77 -15.44 -12.83 7.72
CA ILE A 77 -15.17 -12.08 6.51
C ILE A 77 -15.90 -12.73 5.34
N GLY A 78 -16.86 -12.01 4.76
CA GLY A 78 -17.60 -12.47 3.60
C GLY A 78 -18.38 -13.77 3.83
N SER A 79 -18.79 -14.40 2.74
CA SER A 79 -19.51 -15.67 2.76
C SER A 79 -18.57 -16.87 2.90
N THR A 80 -19.02 -17.90 3.60
CA THR A 80 -18.34 -19.20 3.64
C THR A 80 -18.33 -19.85 2.26
N LEU A 81 -17.18 -20.37 1.83
CA LEU A 81 -17.07 -21.18 0.62
C LEU A 81 -17.51 -22.61 0.91
N GLU A 82 -18.39 -23.15 0.08
CA GLU A 82 -18.89 -24.52 0.21
C GLU A 82 -18.25 -25.46 -0.83
N PHE A 83 -17.91 -26.67 -0.41
CA PHE A 83 -17.29 -27.70 -1.22
C PHE A 83 -18.07 -29.01 -1.11
N GLN A 84 -18.21 -29.72 -2.24
CA GLN A 84 -18.80 -31.05 -2.25
C GLN A 84 -17.86 -32.09 -1.60
N ASP A 85 -16.55 -31.94 -1.82
CA ASP A 85 -15.53 -32.81 -1.26
C ASP A 85 -15.00 -32.35 0.09
N HIS A 86 -14.45 -33.31 0.85
CA HIS A 86 -13.89 -33.02 2.17
C HIS A 86 -12.55 -32.30 2.09
N VAL A 87 -12.49 -31.05 2.56
CA VAL A 87 -11.25 -30.29 2.75
C VAL A 87 -10.50 -30.86 3.94
N ARG A 88 -9.25 -31.29 3.72
CA ARG A 88 -8.42 -31.90 4.77
C ARG A 88 -7.39 -30.95 5.35
N SER A 89 -6.82 -30.07 4.53
CA SER A 89 -5.82 -29.11 4.96
C SER A 89 -5.86 -27.84 4.12
N VAL A 90 -5.44 -26.73 4.72
CA VAL A 90 -5.32 -25.44 4.08
C VAL A 90 -3.93 -24.86 4.31
N ALA A 91 -3.40 -24.14 3.32
CA ALA A 91 -2.14 -23.42 3.43
C ALA A 91 -2.24 -22.08 2.69
N LEU A 92 -1.70 -21.03 3.32
CA LEU A 92 -1.61 -19.70 2.72
C LEU A 92 -0.21 -19.50 2.13
N SER A 93 -0.15 -18.84 0.98
CA SER A 93 1.12 -18.38 0.42
C SER A 93 1.73 -17.29 1.30
N SER A 94 3.06 -17.24 1.42
CA SER A 94 3.78 -16.24 2.24
C SER A 94 3.57 -14.79 1.78
N ASN A 95 3.15 -14.59 0.53
CA ASN A 95 2.85 -13.30 -0.06
C ASN A 95 1.35 -12.95 -0.07
N ASP A 96 0.49 -13.71 0.63
CA ASP A 96 -0.96 -13.49 0.73
C ASP A 96 -1.72 -13.47 -0.60
N SER A 97 -1.15 -14.02 -1.68
CA SER A 97 -1.80 -14.01 -3.00
C SER A 97 -2.67 -15.25 -3.26
N HIS A 98 -2.33 -16.39 -2.64
CA HIS A 98 -2.95 -17.68 -2.91
C HIS A 98 -3.28 -18.46 -1.65
N LEU A 99 -4.37 -19.24 -1.74
CA LEU A 99 -4.78 -20.24 -0.76
C LEU A 99 -4.77 -21.62 -1.44
N ALA A 100 -4.04 -22.57 -0.88
CA ALA A 100 -4.08 -23.97 -1.30
C ALA A 100 -4.97 -24.77 -0.35
N CYS A 101 -5.86 -25.59 -0.90
CA CYS A 101 -6.76 -26.48 -0.16
C CYS A 101 -6.59 -27.91 -0.68
N SER A 102 -6.31 -28.86 0.21
CA SER A 102 -6.30 -30.29 -0.15
C SER A 102 -7.68 -30.91 0.03
N LYS A 103 -8.11 -31.68 -0.97
CA LYS A 103 -9.41 -32.38 -1.02
C LYS A 103 -9.20 -33.86 -1.36
N SER A 104 -10.25 -34.67 -1.24
CA SER A 104 -10.26 -36.08 -1.66
C SER A 104 -10.14 -36.22 -3.19
N GLY A 105 -8.94 -36.03 -3.72
CA GLY A 105 -8.66 -36.12 -5.16
C GLY A 105 -7.58 -35.17 -5.67
N GLY A 106 -7.09 -34.24 -4.84
CA GLY A 106 -6.01 -33.34 -5.23
C GLY A 106 -5.91 -32.05 -4.41
N ILE A 107 -5.17 -31.09 -4.94
CA ILE A 107 -5.00 -29.76 -4.35
C ILE A 107 -5.67 -28.74 -5.27
N THR A 108 -6.52 -27.88 -4.71
CA THR A 108 -7.06 -26.71 -5.42
C THR A 108 -6.37 -25.45 -4.90
N VAL A 109 -5.93 -24.59 -5.80
CA VAL A 109 -5.36 -23.28 -5.46
C VAL A 109 -6.33 -22.19 -5.87
N TYR A 110 -6.65 -21.30 -4.93
CA TYR A 110 -7.50 -20.14 -5.14
C TYR A 110 -6.65 -18.88 -5.09
N ALA A 111 -6.92 -17.92 -5.98
CA ALA A 111 -6.40 -16.58 -5.81
C ALA A 111 -7.25 -15.86 -4.74
N LEU A 112 -6.60 -15.35 -3.70
CA LEU A 112 -7.30 -14.71 -2.57
C LEU A 112 -8.08 -13.46 -3.00
N ARG A 113 -7.65 -12.81 -4.09
CA ARG A 113 -8.32 -11.68 -4.73
C ARG A 113 -9.75 -11.96 -5.19
N ASP A 114 -10.07 -13.23 -5.47
CA ASP A 114 -11.37 -13.64 -6.00
C ASP A 114 -12.35 -14.05 -4.90
N ILE A 115 -11.84 -14.36 -3.70
CA ILE A 115 -12.62 -14.96 -2.60
C ILE A 115 -12.73 -14.07 -1.36
N LEU A 116 -11.85 -13.07 -1.21
CA LEU A 116 -11.88 -12.12 -0.10
C LEU A 116 -12.36 -10.74 -0.56
N PRO A 117 -13.14 -10.02 0.29
CA PRO A 117 -13.43 -8.61 0.08
C PRO A 117 -12.16 -7.79 -0.08
N ARG A 118 -12.21 -6.77 -0.94
CA ARG A 118 -11.04 -5.93 -1.23
C ARG A 118 -10.51 -5.28 0.03
N GLU A 119 -11.38 -4.81 0.91
CA GLU A 119 -11.03 -4.11 2.16
C GLU A 119 -10.15 -4.93 3.10
N ILE A 120 -10.16 -6.27 2.97
CA ILE A 120 -9.35 -7.18 3.78
C ILE A 120 -7.98 -7.40 3.12
N LEU A 121 -7.96 -7.51 1.80
CA LEU A 121 -6.74 -7.62 1.01
C LEU A 121 -5.95 -6.31 1.05
N LEU A 122 -6.67 -5.20 1.10
CA LEU A 122 -6.16 -3.85 1.23
C LEU A 122 -5.91 -3.55 2.71
N ASP A 123 -4.64 -3.62 3.12
CA ASP A 123 -4.21 -2.94 4.34
C ASP A 123 -4.28 -1.45 4.02
N PRO A 124 -4.85 -0.58 4.88
CA PRO A 124 -4.70 0.86 4.71
C PRO A 124 -3.23 1.28 4.52
N THR A 125 -2.28 0.49 5.04
CA THR A 125 -0.84 0.66 4.85
C THR A 125 -0.26 -0.02 3.59
N SER A 126 -0.95 -1.01 3.00
CA SER A 126 -0.50 -1.80 1.82
C SER A 126 -0.65 -1.06 0.50
N HIS A 127 -1.34 0.08 0.54
CA HIS A 127 -1.44 0.98 -0.61
C HIS A 127 -0.24 1.90 -0.74
N LEU A 128 0.74 1.88 0.16
CA LEU A 128 1.98 2.61 -0.07
C LEU A 128 3.06 1.56 -0.26
N PRO A 129 3.33 1.11 -1.50
CA PRO A 129 4.21 -0.03 -1.77
C PRO A 129 5.62 0.11 -1.17
N LEU A 130 5.97 1.28 -0.63
CA LEU A 130 7.27 1.58 -0.06
C LEU A 130 7.23 2.08 1.39
N MET A 131 6.05 2.35 1.98
CA MET A 131 5.94 2.92 3.33
C MET A 131 5.48 1.90 4.36
N LYS A 132 6.19 1.89 5.49
CA LYS A 132 5.79 1.17 6.69
C LYS A 132 5.69 2.18 7.84
N VAL A 133 4.50 2.72 8.06
CA VAL A 133 4.22 3.81 9.02
C VAL A 133 3.23 3.29 10.07
N SER A 134 3.40 3.71 11.33
CA SER A 134 2.43 3.41 12.39
C SER A 134 1.09 4.10 12.12
N GLU A 135 -0.01 3.53 12.59
CA GLU A 135 -1.33 4.17 12.46
C GLU A 135 -1.36 5.56 13.14
N ALA A 136 -0.62 5.71 14.25
CA ALA A 136 -0.50 6.94 15.00
C ALA A 136 0.15 8.07 14.20
N ALA A 137 1.19 7.78 13.41
CA ALA A 137 1.83 8.74 12.53
C ALA A 137 1.07 8.92 11.20
N LEU A 138 0.45 7.85 10.69
CA LEU A 138 -0.25 7.86 9.41
C LEU A 138 -1.51 8.73 9.43
N LYS A 139 -2.29 8.67 10.51
CA LYS A 139 -3.53 9.44 10.64
C LYS A 139 -3.33 10.96 10.49
N PRO A 140 -2.48 11.64 11.30
CA PRO A 140 -2.22 13.07 11.14
C PRO A 140 -1.57 13.38 9.78
N TRP A 141 -0.78 12.47 9.22
CA TRP A 141 -0.19 12.66 7.89
C TRP A 141 -1.28 12.71 6.80
N ILE A 142 -2.23 11.76 6.80
CA ILE A 142 -3.37 11.76 5.86
C ILE A 142 -4.24 12.99 6.03
N ASP A 143 -4.43 13.43 7.28
CA ASP A 143 -5.19 14.65 7.62
C ASP A 143 -4.42 15.95 7.30
N ASN A 144 -3.25 15.85 6.67
CA ASN A 144 -2.36 16.97 6.30
C ASN A 144 -1.87 17.81 7.51
N ASN A 145 -1.85 17.21 8.70
CA ASN A 145 -1.24 17.76 9.91
C ASN A 145 0.22 17.29 10.02
N LEU A 146 1.06 17.86 9.15
CA LEU A 146 2.44 17.41 8.95
C LEU A 146 3.31 17.61 10.19
N ASP A 147 3.12 18.68 10.96
CA ASP A 147 3.89 18.94 12.18
C ASP A 147 3.62 17.86 13.26
N SER A 148 2.34 17.46 13.42
CA SER A 148 1.99 16.40 14.36
C SER A 148 2.55 15.05 13.92
N ALA A 149 2.51 14.77 12.62
CA ALA A 149 3.08 13.56 12.06
C ALA A 149 4.62 13.53 12.19
N ASP A 150 5.33 14.64 11.98
CA ASP A 150 6.78 14.74 12.20
C ASP A 150 7.16 14.50 13.67
N ALA A 151 6.38 15.06 14.60
CA ALA A 151 6.61 14.88 16.03
C ALA A 151 6.44 13.42 16.47
N ILE A 152 5.41 12.74 15.96
CA ILE A 152 5.17 11.31 16.26
C ILE A 152 6.29 10.45 15.67
N LEU A 153 6.62 10.63 14.38
CA LEU A 153 7.71 9.90 13.73
C LEU A 153 9.04 10.13 14.45
N SER A 154 9.31 11.35 14.91
CA SER A 154 10.53 11.65 15.65
C SER A 154 10.60 10.89 16.98
N ARG A 155 9.51 10.87 17.74
CA ARG A 155 9.44 10.10 18.99
C ARG A 155 9.60 8.60 18.75
N GLU A 156 9.00 8.07 17.68
CA GLU A 156 9.13 6.65 17.32
C GLU A 156 10.58 6.30 16.96
N ILE A 157 11.26 7.14 16.18
CA ILE A 157 12.67 6.96 15.82
C ILE A 157 13.58 7.04 17.05
N ASP A 158 13.29 7.97 17.98
CA ASP A 158 14.07 8.11 19.22
C ASP A 158 13.89 6.91 20.16
N THR A 159 12.71 6.28 20.12
CA THR A 159 12.41 5.07 20.91
C THR A 159 13.02 3.82 20.30
N GLU A 160 12.85 3.63 18.99
CA GLU A 160 13.34 2.47 18.24
C GLU A 160 13.79 2.90 16.84
N PRO A 161 15.09 3.18 16.66
CA PRO A 161 15.62 3.58 15.36
C PRO A 161 15.40 2.49 14.31
N SER A 162 14.75 2.87 13.19
CA SER A 162 14.52 1.96 12.07
C SER A 162 14.77 2.67 10.74
N HIS A 163 15.17 1.89 9.71
CA HIS A 163 15.32 2.45 8.36
C HIS A 163 13.98 2.97 7.84
N HIS A 164 12.88 2.24 8.04
CA HIS A 164 11.54 2.69 7.66
C HIS A 164 11.15 4.01 8.34
N GLY A 165 11.36 4.16 9.66
CA GLY A 165 11.07 5.39 10.39
C GLY A 165 11.81 6.60 9.80
N ASN A 166 13.12 6.46 9.57
CA ASN A 166 13.94 7.52 8.97
C ASN A 166 13.51 7.84 7.51
N ALA A 167 13.22 6.83 6.68
CA ALA A 167 12.76 7.04 5.30
C ALA A 167 11.39 7.74 5.24
N ASN A 168 10.47 7.36 6.12
CA ASN A 168 9.16 8.00 6.23
C ASN A 168 9.29 9.46 6.67
N ARG A 169 10.07 9.73 7.73
CA ARG A 169 10.30 11.10 8.20
C ARG A 169 11.01 11.95 7.15
N ALA A 170 11.97 11.37 6.42
CA ALA A 170 12.60 12.04 5.29
C ALA A 170 11.57 12.48 4.25
N LEU A 171 10.68 11.58 3.82
CA LEU A 171 9.63 11.94 2.85
C LEU A 171 8.68 13.00 3.41
N LEU A 172 8.26 12.87 4.66
CA LEU A 172 7.40 13.85 5.33
C LEU A 172 8.06 15.25 5.36
N ARG A 173 9.34 15.32 5.71
CA ARG A 173 10.11 16.58 5.75
C ARG A 173 10.31 17.19 4.37
N THR A 174 10.30 16.40 3.30
CA THR A 174 10.21 16.95 1.94
C THR A 174 8.88 17.65 1.66
N GLN A 175 7.80 17.33 2.38
CA GLN A 175 6.51 18.02 2.26
C GLN A 175 6.54 19.34 3.07
N LEU A 176 7.20 19.33 4.23
CA LEU A 176 7.48 20.52 5.04
C LEU A 176 8.53 21.48 4.43
N LYS A 177 9.12 21.13 3.28
CA LYS A 177 10.21 21.88 2.62
C LYS A 177 11.49 21.97 3.48
N GLN A 178 11.69 21.05 4.41
CA GLN A 178 12.86 20.95 5.27
C GLN A 178 13.95 20.10 4.60
N TRP A 179 14.50 20.58 3.49
CA TRP A 179 15.34 19.79 2.59
C TRP A 179 16.59 19.19 3.24
N GLY A 180 17.29 19.97 4.05
CA GLY A 180 18.51 19.52 4.72
C GLY A 180 18.24 18.36 5.68
N TRP A 181 17.25 18.51 6.55
CA TRP A 181 16.84 17.45 7.48
C TRP A 181 16.29 16.22 6.75
N ALA A 182 15.56 16.39 5.65
CA ALA A 182 15.11 15.28 4.83
C ALA A 182 16.27 14.49 4.21
N ILE A 183 17.33 15.17 3.75
CA ILE A 183 18.55 14.51 3.25
C ILE A 183 19.25 13.75 4.37
N ASP A 184 19.40 14.35 5.54
CA ASP A 184 20.06 13.71 6.68
C ASP A 184 19.30 12.46 7.14
N ASP A 185 17.97 12.53 7.23
CA ASP A 185 17.13 11.38 7.57
C ASP A 185 17.20 10.29 6.50
N ALA A 186 17.19 10.65 5.22
CA ALA A 186 17.31 9.66 4.14
C ALA A 186 18.69 8.96 4.17
N LYS A 187 19.78 9.71 4.40
CA LYS A 187 21.12 9.13 4.57
C LYS A 187 21.20 8.21 5.79
N LYS A 188 20.60 8.59 6.93
CA LYS A 188 20.51 7.73 8.12
C LYS A 188 19.77 6.43 7.81
N SER A 189 18.65 6.53 7.08
CA SER A 189 17.91 5.34 6.64
C SER A 189 18.80 4.43 5.79
N LEU A 190 19.43 4.97 4.75
CA LEU A 190 20.29 4.21 3.83
C LEU A 190 21.47 3.56 4.53
N ALA A 191 22.03 4.21 5.56
CA ALA A 191 23.11 3.66 6.38
C ALA A 191 22.67 2.48 7.26
N ILE A 192 21.40 2.44 7.70
CA ILE A 192 20.83 1.30 8.44
C ILE A 192 20.52 0.16 7.47
N GLN A 193 19.73 0.46 6.43
CA GLN A 193 19.36 -0.49 5.38
C GLN A 193 18.88 0.28 4.15
N ALA A 194 19.46 -0.03 2.99
CA ALA A 194 19.03 0.55 1.73
C ALA A 194 17.60 0.10 1.39
N SER A 195 16.79 1.03 0.89
CA SER A 195 15.40 0.76 0.49
C SER A 195 14.96 1.77 -0.57
N PRO A 196 13.99 1.41 -1.44
CA PRO A 196 13.56 2.31 -2.50
C PRO A 196 12.94 3.60 -1.96
N LEU A 197 12.22 3.54 -0.82
CA LEU A 197 11.65 4.74 -0.19
C LEU A 197 12.73 5.75 0.21
N ALA A 198 13.82 5.27 0.80
CA ALA A 198 14.90 6.14 1.26
C ALA A 198 15.57 6.84 0.08
N HIS A 199 15.81 6.13 -1.03
CA HIS A 199 16.33 6.72 -2.28
C HIS A 199 15.36 7.73 -2.89
N ILE A 200 14.05 7.44 -2.91
CA ILE A 200 13.05 8.41 -3.40
C ILE A 200 13.03 9.66 -2.53
N ALA A 201 12.97 9.51 -1.20
CA ALA A 201 12.95 10.64 -0.28
C ALA A 201 14.22 11.50 -0.44
N HIS A 202 15.38 10.85 -0.57
CA HIS A 202 16.65 11.52 -0.83
C HIS A 202 16.64 12.27 -2.17
N ALA A 203 16.19 11.63 -3.25
CA ALA A 203 16.08 12.25 -4.58
C ALA A 203 15.13 13.46 -4.57
N VAL A 204 13.96 13.35 -3.92
CA VAL A 204 12.97 14.43 -3.79
C VAL A 204 13.50 15.60 -2.97
N ALA A 205 14.30 15.31 -1.93
CA ALA A 205 14.94 16.34 -1.11
C ALA A 205 16.07 17.06 -1.87
N LEU A 206 16.93 16.32 -2.58
CA LEU A 206 17.96 16.88 -3.47
C LEU A 206 17.34 17.74 -4.58
N LEU A 207 16.23 17.29 -5.17
CA LEU A 207 15.46 18.09 -6.12
C LEU A 207 14.95 19.40 -5.48
N GLY A 208 14.49 19.34 -4.23
CA GLY A 208 14.08 20.54 -3.47
C GLY A 208 15.21 21.55 -3.24
N GLN A 209 16.46 21.09 -3.21
CA GLN A 209 17.66 21.94 -3.15
C GLN A 209 18.17 22.41 -4.53
N GLY A 210 17.55 21.96 -5.62
CA GLY A 210 17.99 22.27 -6.99
C GLY A 210 19.08 21.33 -7.53
N GLU A 211 19.45 20.28 -6.81
CA GLU A 211 20.49 19.33 -7.21
C GLU A 211 19.98 18.25 -8.18
N LYS A 212 19.55 18.66 -9.38
CA LYS A 212 18.87 17.78 -10.35
C LYS A 212 19.66 16.51 -10.71
N SER A 213 20.95 16.65 -11.02
CA SER A 213 21.79 15.51 -11.44
C SER A 213 21.94 14.46 -10.33
N ARG A 214 22.15 14.91 -9.08
CA ARG A 214 22.29 14.00 -7.93
C ARG A 214 20.97 13.36 -7.56
N ALA A 215 19.86 14.07 -7.71
CA ALA A 215 18.52 13.52 -7.52
C ALA A 215 18.23 12.36 -8.50
N LEU A 216 18.54 12.53 -9.78
CA LEU A 216 18.36 11.47 -10.79
C LEU A 216 19.24 10.25 -10.52
N GLN A 217 20.52 10.45 -10.21
CA GLN A 217 21.43 9.35 -9.84
C GLN A 217 20.94 8.59 -8.61
N THR A 218 20.46 9.31 -7.59
CA THR A 218 19.93 8.69 -6.36
C THR A 218 18.66 7.89 -6.66
N LEU A 219 17.80 8.38 -7.54
CA LEU A 219 16.59 7.66 -7.94
C LEU A 219 16.89 6.40 -8.74
N ASP A 220 17.98 6.38 -9.51
CA ASP A 220 18.43 5.18 -10.23
C ASP A 220 18.86 4.07 -9.28
N LEU A 221 19.45 4.42 -8.13
CA LEU A 221 19.80 3.46 -7.09
C LEU A 221 18.58 2.80 -6.46
N ALA A 222 17.41 3.45 -6.47
CA ALA A 222 16.17 2.88 -5.94
C ALA A 222 15.78 1.56 -6.62
N PHE A 223 16.18 1.35 -7.88
CA PHE A 223 15.91 0.12 -8.63
C PHE A 223 16.77 -1.07 -8.19
N LEU A 224 17.89 -0.83 -7.51
CA LEU A 224 18.75 -1.90 -7.00
C LEU A 224 18.15 -2.55 -5.75
N ASP A 225 17.37 -1.78 -5.00
CA ASP A 225 16.80 -2.19 -3.72
C ASP A 225 15.31 -2.53 -3.82
N CYS A 226 14.75 -2.62 -5.04
CA CYS A 226 13.32 -2.83 -5.26
C CYS A 226 12.97 -4.28 -5.60
N ASP A 227 11.83 -4.75 -5.07
CA ASP A 227 11.26 -6.03 -5.48
C ASP A 227 10.50 -5.90 -6.81
N ALA A 228 10.25 -7.04 -7.49
CA ALA A 228 9.56 -7.07 -8.78
C ALA A 228 8.18 -6.38 -8.78
N ASN A 229 7.51 -6.34 -7.62
CA ASN A 229 6.21 -5.68 -7.44
C ASN A 229 6.31 -4.15 -7.32
N GLU A 230 7.49 -3.62 -7.01
CA GLU A 230 7.76 -2.19 -6.78
C GLU A 230 8.37 -1.52 -8.02
N THR A 231 8.92 -2.29 -8.96
CA THR A 231 9.58 -1.80 -10.17
C THR A 231 8.68 -0.87 -11.00
N THR A 232 7.45 -1.28 -11.27
CA THR A 232 6.51 -0.48 -12.07
C THR A 232 6.14 0.83 -11.36
N PHE A 233 6.06 0.78 -10.03
CA PHE A 233 5.81 1.96 -9.19
C PHE A 233 6.98 2.95 -9.24
N LEU A 234 8.21 2.46 -9.16
CA LEU A 234 9.43 3.27 -9.31
C LEU A 234 9.55 3.88 -10.70
N LEU A 235 9.23 3.12 -11.76
CA LEU A 235 9.22 3.64 -13.13
C LEU A 235 8.22 4.80 -13.28
N LEU A 236 7.06 4.73 -12.61
CA LEU A 236 6.10 5.82 -12.58
C LEU A 236 6.66 7.05 -11.85
N ILE A 237 7.22 6.88 -10.65
CA ILE A 237 7.84 7.98 -9.89
C ILE A 237 8.93 8.66 -10.71
N LYS A 238 9.83 7.88 -11.33
CA LYS A 238 10.89 8.40 -12.20
C LYS A 238 10.35 9.16 -13.39
N SER A 239 9.25 8.70 -14.00
CA SER A 239 8.61 9.40 -15.10
C SER A 239 8.04 10.76 -14.66
N VAL A 240 7.39 10.84 -13.49
CA VAL A 240 6.87 12.13 -12.98
C VAL A 240 8.01 13.06 -12.58
N LEU A 241 9.07 12.54 -11.96
CA LEU A 241 10.23 13.36 -11.62
C LEU A 241 10.94 13.90 -12.87
N LEU A 242 11.14 13.08 -13.91
CA LEU A 242 11.66 13.53 -15.21
C LEU A 242 10.82 14.65 -15.82
N PHE A 243 9.49 14.53 -15.75
CA PHE A 243 8.59 15.60 -16.19
C PHE A 243 8.82 16.91 -15.42
N ILE A 244 8.99 16.85 -14.09
CA ILE A 244 9.31 18.00 -13.25
C ILE A 244 10.70 18.57 -13.57
N PHE A 245 11.66 17.73 -13.96
CA PHE A 245 13.00 18.17 -14.34
C PHE A 245 13.05 18.96 -15.65
N GLY A 246 12.00 18.88 -16.49
CA GLY A 246 11.92 19.48 -17.82
C GLY A 246 12.09 18.50 -18.97
N GLU A 247 12.35 17.22 -18.67
CA GLU A 247 12.58 16.13 -19.64
C GLU A 247 11.23 15.54 -20.10
N ARG A 248 10.39 16.37 -20.73
CA ARG A 248 8.99 16.02 -21.04
C ARG A 248 8.86 14.84 -22.01
N GLU A 249 9.68 14.80 -23.06
CA GLU A 249 9.62 13.74 -24.08
C GLU A 249 9.99 12.37 -23.50
N ASP A 250 11.03 12.32 -22.66
CA ASP A 250 11.46 11.12 -21.97
C ASP A 250 10.40 10.62 -20.98
N ALA A 251 9.76 11.55 -20.24
CA ALA A 251 8.67 11.22 -19.34
C ALA A 251 7.45 10.65 -20.09
N ILE A 252 7.04 11.28 -21.19
CA ILE A 252 5.91 10.83 -22.02
C ILE A 252 6.20 9.46 -22.64
N THR A 253 7.39 9.26 -23.18
CA THR A 253 7.81 7.99 -23.80
C THR A 253 7.77 6.85 -22.78
N ARG A 254 8.26 7.08 -21.56
CA ARG A 254 8.21 6.08 -20.48
C ARG A 254 6.80 5.77 -20.03
N ILE A 255 5.93 6.78 -19.88
CA ILE A 255 4.53 6.58 -19.55
C ILE A 255 3.83 5.74 -20.63
N LYS A 256 4.09 6.01 -21.92
CA LYS A 256 3.56 5.21 -23.03
C LYS A 256 3.99 3.74 -22.95
N ASN A 257 5.27 3.49 -22.69
CA ASN A 257 5.80 2.13 -22.56
C ASN A 257 5.22 1.41 -21.33
N LEU A 258 5.04 2.10 -20.20
CA LEU A 258 4.39 1.55 -19.00
C LEU A 258 2.94 1.13 -19.27
N ILE A 259 2.20 1.92 -20.04
CA ILE A 259 0.82 1.61 -20.43
C ILE A 259 0.77 0.39 -21.36
N ALA A 260 1.74 0.23 -22.26
CA ALA A 260 1.80 -0.89 -23.19
C ALA A 260 2.12 -2.25 -22.54
N VAL A 261 2.83 -2.25 -21.40
CA VAL A 261 3.25 -3.46 -20.66
C VAL A 261 2.22 -3.89 -19.61
N GLY A 262 1.32 -3.01 -19.18
CA GLY A 262 0.35 -3.28 -18.11
C GLY A 262 -0.75 -4.27 -18.53
N ASN A 263 -0.69 -5.51 -18.04
CA ASN A 263 -1.80 -6.45 -18.10
C ASN A 263 -2.98 -5.98 -17.23
N ASP A 264 -4.21 -6.34 -17.62
CA ASP A 264 -5.47 -5.91 -16.98
C ASP A 264 -5.59 -6.22 -15.48
N SER A 265 -4.77 -7.14 -14.96
CA SER A 265 -4.76 -7.55 -13.53
C SER A 265 -4.11 -6.53 -12.59
N ASP A 266 -3.40 -5.55 -13.13
CA ASP A 266 -2.52 -4.64 -12.36
C ASP A 266 -3.11 -3.24 -12.19
N LYS A 267 -4.23 -2.91 -12.85
CA LYS A 267 -4.85 -1.57 -12.89
C LYS A 267 -5.15 -0.92 -11.53
N TYR A 268 -5.28 -1.69 -10.44
CA TYR A 268 -5.85 -1.20 -9.18
C TYR A 268 -4.82 -0.74 -8.14
N ASN A 269 -3.60 -1.31 -8.11
CA ASN A 269 -2.56 -0.89 -7.17
C ASN A 269 -1.98 0.49 -7.51
N TYR A 270 -2.06 0.87 -8.79
CA TYR A 270 -1.55 2.17 -9.22
C TYR A 270 -2.49 3.32 -8.83
N HIS A 271 -3.80 3.15 -8.71
CA HIS A 271 -4.71 4.30 -8.70
C HIS A 271 -4.58 5.19 -7.45
N HIS A 272 -4.49 4.62 -6.25
CA HIS A 272 -4.44 5.42 -5.01
C HIS A 272 -3.09 6.12 -4.82
N VAL A 273 -1.99 5.45 -5.18
CA VAL A 273 -0.65 6.04 -5.07
C VAL A 273 -0.36 7.00 -6.20
N ARG A 274 -0.90 6.73 -7.39
CA ARG A 274 -0.91 7.67 -8.52
C ARG A 274 -1.70 8.92 -8.14
N ILE A 275 -2.85 8.81 -7.47
CA ILE A 275 -3.58 9.98 -6.95
C ILE A 275 -2.79 10.69 -5.84
N PHE A 276 -2.17 9.97 -4.90
CA PHE A 276 -1.38 10.57 -3.82
C PHE A 276 -0.11 11.27 -4.34
N LEU A 277 0.66 10.65 -5.24
CA LEU A 277 1.85 11.22 -5.85
C LEU A 277 1.51 12.33 -6.83
N ILE A 278 0.43 12.21 -7.61
CA ILE A 278 -0.07 13.31 -8.44
C ILE A 278 -0.49 14.47 -7.54
N ARG A 279 -1.19 14.24 -6.42
CA ARG A 279 -1.51 15.30 -5.45
C ARG A 279 -0.25 15.92 -4.82
N PHE A 280 0.72 15.09 -4.41
CA PHE A 280 1.98 15.54 -3.80
C PHE A 280 2.87 16.33 -4.77
N LEU A 281 2.98 15.87 -6.01
CA LEU A 281 3.81 16.48 -7.04
C LEU A 281 3.11 17.68 -7.70
N LEU A 282 1.78 17.66 -7.87
CA LEU A 282 1.01 18.84 -8.28
C LEU A 282 0.93 19.90 -7.19
N ALA A 283 1.00 19.54 -5.90
CA ALA A 283 1.15 20.53 -4.82
C ALA A 283 2.50 21.28 -4.88
N ARG A 284 3.51 20.74 -5.59
CA ARG A 284 4.74 21.47 -5.96
C ARG A 284 4.63 22.27 -7.25
N VAL A 285 3.61 21.99 -8.06
CA VAL A 285 3.25 22.76 -9.25
C VAL A 285 2.15 23.74 -8.84
N THR A 286 2.46 24.65 -7.92
CA THR A 286 1.83 25.97 -8.00
C THR A 286 2.38 26.60 -9.27
N VAL A 287 1.73 26.33 -10.40
CA VAL A 287 1.75 27.26 -11.53
C VAL A 287 1.09 28.50 -10.94
N GLU A 288 1.90 29.42 -10.42
CA GLU A 288 1.52 30.82 -10.45
C GLU A 288 1.26 31.09 -11.93
N PHE A 289 -0.02 31.09 -12.32
CA PHE A 289 -0.37 31.73 -13.57
C PHE A 289 0.11 33.17 -13.38
N PRO A 290 1.07 33.68 -14.18
CA PRO A 290 1.28 35.10 -14.19
C PRO A 290 -0.08 35.68 -14.54
N VAL A 291 -0.59 36.57 -13.68
CA VAL A 291 -1.76 37.38 -14.02
C VAL A 291 -1.40 37.99 -15.37
N LEU A 292 -2.07 37.55 -16.44
CA LEU A 292 -1.94 38.16 -17.74
C LEU A 292 -2.48 39.59 -17.57
N SER A 293 -1.59 40.51 -17.20
CA SER A 293 -1.81 41.93 -17.35
C SER A 293 -2.14 42.14 -18.81
N ARG A 294 -3.38 42.56 -19.10
CA ARG A 294 -3.84 42.85 -20.44
C ARG A 294 -2.87 43.82 -21.11
N SER A 295 -2.03 43.34 -22.01
CA SER A 295 -1.51 44.16 -23.10
C SER A 295 -2.29 43.76 -24.36
N SER A 296 -3.10 44.69 -24.82
CA SER A 296 -3.75 44.66 -26.11
C SER A 296 -2.69 44.60 -27.20
N GLY A 297 -2.64 43.49 -27.95
CA GLY A 297 -1.75 43.35 -29.08
C GLY A 297 -2.02 42.06 -29.83
N VAL A 298 -2.82 42.18 -30.88
CA VAL A 298 -3.15 41.12 -31.85
C VAL A 298 -1.86 40.56 -32.47
N CYS A 299 -1.71 39.23 -32.50
CA CYS A 299 -1.02 38.52 -33.58
C CYS A 299 -1.48 37.06 -33.64
N THR A 300 -1.65 36.60 -34.87
CA THR A 300 -2.41 35.46 -35.39
C THR A 300 -1.63 34.14 -35.44
N GLU A 301 -2.39 33.05 -35.55
CA GLU A 301 -2.04 31.68 -36.00
C GLU A 301 -1.23 30.81 -35.02
N SER A 302 -1.62 29.57 -34.70
CA SER A 302 -2.27 28.53 -35.51
C SER A 302 -3.16 27.61 -34.67
N ASN A 303 -4.37 27.35 -35.15
CA ASN A 303 -5.29 26.36 -34.63
C ASN A 303 -4.89 24.97 -35.16
N GLU A 304 -4.23 24.16 -34.34
CA GLU A 304 -4.37 22.70 -34.44
C GLU A 304 -4.99 22.18 -33.14
N MET A 305 -6.31 22.03 -33.19
CA MET A 305 -7.10 21.33 -32.18
C MET A 305 -6.74 19.84 -32.19
N ILE A 306 -6.06 19.37 -31.16
CA ILE A 306 -6.23 17.98 -30.70
C ILE A 306 -7.21 18.04 -29.53
N GLY A 307 -8.49 17.89 -29.86
CA GLY A 307 -9.55 17.70 -28.88
C GLY A 307 -9.38 16.36 -28.17
N ALA A 308 -8.70 16.36 -27.03
CA ALA A 308 -8.81 15.27 -26.07
C ALA A 308 -10.09 15.49 -25.26
N GLN A 309 -11.19 14.84 -25.68
CA GLN A 309 -12.37 14.67 -24.83
C GLN A 309 -11.94 13.97 -23.54
N ILE A 310 -11.86 14.74 -22.46
CA ILE A 310 -11.75 14.20 -21.11
C ILE A 310 -13.06 13.48 -20.83
N ASN A 311 -12.96 12.17 -20.69
CA ASN A 311 -14.09 11.26 -20.45
C ASN A 311 -14.88 11.73 -19.19
N PRO A 312 -16.23 11.83 -19.20
CA PRO A 312 -17.01 12.49 -18.14
C PRO A 312 -17.01 11.82 -16.75
N TRP A 313 -16.34 10.67 -16.61
CA TRP A 313 -16.36 9.84 -15.39
C TRP A 313 -15.53 10.40 -14.22
N ILE A 314 -14.79 11.50 -14.41
CA ILE A 314 -14.01 12.14 -13.33
C ILE A 314 -14.87 13.10 -12.48
N SER A 315 -16.15 13.31 -12.84
CA SER A 315 -17.00 14.32 -12.17
C SER A 315 -17.76 13.85 -10.92
N HIS A 316 -17.80 12.56 -10.60
CA HIS A 316 -18.66 12.07 -9.51
C HIS A 316 -18.03 10.97 -8.66
N SER A 317 -17.11 11.33 -7.77
CA SER A 317 -17.08 10.81 -6.38
C SER A 317 -15.90 11.41 -5.62
N LEU A 318 -16.21 12.06 -4.49
CA LEU A 318 -15.29 12.55 -3.45
C LEU A 318 -14.65 13.94 -3.64
N PHE A 319 -15.45 14.98 -3.88
CA PHE A 319 -15.12 16.36 -3.47
C PHE A 319 -16.38 17.20 -3.21
N PRO A 320 -16.45 18.00 -2.13
CA PRO A 320 -17.39 19.11 -2.01
C PRO A 320 -16.69 20.39 -2.47
N PHE A 321 -16.33 20.51 -3.75
CA PHE A 321 -15.93 21.80 -4.31
C PHE A 321 -16.56 21.97 -5.70
N ARG A 322 -17.58 22.83 -5.78
CA ARG A 322 -18.17 23.30 -7.04
C ARG A 322 -17.18 24.22 -7.74
N VAL A 323 -16.64 23.79 -8.87
CA VAL A 323 -15.96 24.70 -9.82
C VAL A 323 -17.04 25.40 -10.63
N LYS A 324 -17.20 26.72 -10.46
CA LYS A 324 -17.96 27.54 -11.39
C LYS A 324 -17.08 27.80 -12.61
N ALA A 325 -17.46 27.24 -13.76
CA ALA A 325 -16.97 27.68 -15.05
C ALA A 325 -17.54 29.07 -15.34
N PHE A 326 -16.69 30.03 -15.71
CA PHE A 326 -17.13 31.22 -16.42
C PHE A 326 -16.67 31.09 -17.87
N ILE A 327 -17.65 31.24 -18.76
CA ILE A 327 -17.57 31.21 -20.23
C ILE A 327 -16.71 32.37 -20.73
#